data_AF-A0A511WQM3-F1
#
_entry.id   AF-A0A511WQM3-F1
#
_cell.length_a   1.000
_cell.length_b   1.000
_cell.length_c   1.000
_cell.angle_alpha   90.00
_cell.angle_beta   90.00
_cell.angle_gamma   90.00
#
_symmetry.space_group_name_H-M   'P 1'
#
loop_
_entity.id
_entity.type
_entity.pdbx_description
1 polymer ?
#
loop_
_entity_poly.entity_id
_entity_poly.type
_entity_poly.pdbx_seq_one_letter_code
_entity_poly.pdbx_strand_id
1 'polypeptide(L)'
;MDHQRIKEAINRQMGEDPLFTDKDKERFYKKKPNRRLRFPAVPKLVTVLLAFIVLSGSYYTFLNTDWFEQSSSPTEEKSEPMEETSPAPDPDPEEPTYVKVEKLKEVITSMPTKSKMKVVIDQFAGTEVESKLADTENDNGNEYKLFESYYAFAGLSESGNQSAYDGPLPPPKKDFENGKIEISMKLNWVEGGERVLLNEATLLYLSEEGDLIEENYKVHERHRNFIKVKNPDEPVVMDDLILRSIARSVDKEPDAVTKRDLLYLEELTINASHLSGIYEVNEDIEYFKAMQSLFVLKLNQAIIPGELLKEVPYLDQATFIGPTVDDLSRVKEGLQTITYLNLINSSFRGTAEDILELKSLNIVRVDPAIVPNYEDLQFEGMDVRW
;
A
#
# COMPACT_ATOMS: atom_id res chain seq x y z
N MET A 1 -37.32 22.32 -20.99
CA MET A 1 -36.33 23.30 -21.49
C MET A 1 -35.79 22.79 -22.82
N ASP A 2 -35.75 23.67 -23.81
CA ASP A 2 -35.68 23.32 -25.24
C ASP A 2 -34.22 23.09 -25.70
N HIS A 3 -33.93 21.92 -26.27
CA HIS A 3 -32.60 21.47 -26.69
C HIS A 3 -31.94 22.41 -27.72
N GLN A 4 -32.74 23.21 -28.42
CA GLN A 4 -32.24 24.20 -29.39
C GLN A 4 -31.54 25.39 -28.72
N ARG A 5 -32.01 25.85 -27.55
CA ARG A 5 -31.40 26.99 -26.85
C ARG A 5 -30.04 26.66 -26.22
N ILE A 6 -29.84 25.41 -25.81
CA ILE A 6 -28.56 24.93 -25.27
C ILE A 6 -27.51 24.86 -26.39
N LYS A 7 -27.90 24.42 -27.60
CA LYS A 7 -26.99 24.40 -28.77
C LYS A 7 -26.61 25.81 -29.24
N GLU A 8 -27.53 26.75 -29.24
CA GLU A 8 -27.23 28.15 -29.61
C GLU A 8 -26.33 28.86 -28.59
N ALA A 9 -26.46 28.53 -27.29
CA ALA A 9 -25.59 29.07 -26.25
C ALA A 9 -24.15 28.54 -26.38
N ILE A 10 -23.99 27.24 -26.67
CA ILE A 10 -22.68 26.61 -26.85
C ILE A 10 -21.98 27.14 -28.12
N ASN A 11 -22.72 27.36 -29.20
CA ASN A 11 -22.15 27.91 -30.44
C ASN A 11 -21.80 29.41 -30.38
N ARG A 12 -22.34 30.18 -29.43
CA ARG A 12 -21.96 31.60 -29.23
C ARG A 12 -20.67 31.77 -28.42
N GLN A 13 -20.24 30.73 -27.69
CA GLN A 13 -19.09 30.79 -26.78
C GLN A 13 -17.78 30.28 -27.41
N MET A 14 -17.85 29.77 -28.65
CA MET A 14 -16.70 29.43 -29.48
C MET A 14 -16.71 30.40 -30.66
N GLY A 15 -15.62 31.16 -30.84
CA GLY A 15 -15.52 32.22 -31.86
C GLY A 15 -15.83 31.78 -33.29
N GLU A 16 -15.94 32.76 -34.19
CA GLU A 16 -16.46 32.60 -35.57
C GLU A 16 -15.70 31.60 -36.46
N ASP A 17 -14.52 31.12 -36.06
CA ASP A 17 -13.78 30.09 -36.77
C ASP A 17 -13.71 28.77 -35.98
N PRO A 18 -14.15 27.63 -36.56
CA PRO A 18 -14.03 26.34 -35.91
C PRO A 18 -12.56 25.95 -35.75
N LEU A 19 -12.14 25.70 -34.52
CA LEU A 19 -10.78 25.26 -34.13
C LEU A 19 -10.29 23.97 -34.83
N PHE A 20 -11.19 23.23 -35.47
CA PHE A 20 -10.88 22.00 -36.20
C PHE A 20 -11.58 21.98 -37.55
N THR A 21 -10.80 21.93 -38.62
CA THR A 21 -11.35 21.76 -39.98
C THR A 21 -11.85 20.33 -40.18
N ASP A 22 -12.75 20.12 -41.14
CA ASP A 22 -13.25 18.78 -41.43
C ASP A 22 -12.13 17.84 -41.94
N LYS A 23 -11.03 18.39 -42.47
CA LYS A 23 -9.81 17.64 -42.79
C LYS A 23 -9.08 17.12 -41.54
N ASP A 24 -9.12 17.84 -40.43
CA ASP A 24 -8.48 17.43 -39.17
C ASP A 24 -9.26 16.30 -38.51
N LYS A 25 -10.59 16.35 -38.58
CA LYS A 25 -11.47 15.26 -38.14
C LYS A 25 -11.22 14.00 -38.98
N GLU A 26 -11.08 14.13 -40.30
CA GLU A 26 -10.83 13.00 -41.19
C GLU A 26 -9.48 12.30 -40.92
N ARG A 27 -8.44 13.06 -40.51
CA ARG A 27 -7.15 12.49 -40.07
C ARG A 27 -7.26 11.71 -38.77
N PHE A 28 -8.08 12.19 -37.83
CA PHE A 28 -8.29 11.52 -36.54
C PHE A 28 -9.00 10.17 -36.70
N TYR A 29 -9.97 10.08 -37.62
CA TYR A 29 -10.71 8.84 -37.87
C TYR A 29 -10.01 7.87 -38.85
N LYS A 30 -8.99 8.30 -39.60
CA LYS A 30 -8.23 7.43 -40.54
C LYS A 30 -7.23 6.47 -39.88
N LYS A 31 -6.96 6.59 -38.57
CA LYS A 31 -5.95 5.76 -37.85
C LYS A 31 -6.51 4.84 -36.75
N LYS A 32 -7.70 4.27 -36.94
CA LYS A 32 -8.11 3.08 -36.14
C LYS A 32 -7.76 1.79 -36.91
N PRO A 33 -6.79 0.98 -36.46
CA PRO A 33 -6.58 -0.33 -37.04
C PRO A 33 -7.79 -1.23 -36.71
N ASN A 34 -8.48 -1.68 -37.75
CA ASN A 34 -9.57 -2.64 -37.68
C ASN A 34 -9.03 -3.99 -37.16
N ARG A 35 -9.14 -4.25 -35.86
CA ARG A 35 -8.81 -5.54 -35.24
C ARG A 35 -9.95 -6.53 -35.52
N ARG A 36 -9.99 -7.07 -36.74
CA ARG A 36 -10.82 -8.24 -37.06
C ARG A 36 -10.17 -9.49 -36.44
N LEU A 37 -10.86 -10.08 -35.47
CA LEU A 37 -10.64 -11.44 -35.00
C LEU A 37 -10.48 -12.40 -36.20
N ARG A 38 -9.37 -13.13 -36.23
CA ARG A 38 -9.24 -14.41 -36.96
C ARG A 38 -8.39 -15.37 -36.12
N PHE A 39 -9.06 -16.35 -35.53
CA PHE A 39 -8.56 -17.71 -35.33
C PHE A 39 -9.59 -18.65 -36.01
N PRO A 40 -9.29 -19.93 -36.33
CA PRO A 40 -8.10 -20.72 -35.98
C PRO A 40 -7.49 -21.56 -37.13
N ALA A 41 -6.21 -21.94 -36.99
CA ALA A 41 -5.56 -23.16 -37.50
C ALA A 41 -4.07 -23.01 -37.09
N VAL A 42 -3.46 -23.86 -36.26
CA VAL A 42 -2.99 -25.21 -36.58
C VAL A 42 -2.65 -25.95 -35.26
N PRO A 43 -3.18 -27.15 -34.99
CA PRO A 43 -2.66 -28.06 -33.97
C PRO A 43 -1.97 -29.24 -34.67
N LYS A 44 -0.63 -29.28 -34.71
CA LYS A 44 0.15 -30.50 -35.07
C LYS A 44 1.67 -30.44 -34.88
N LEU A 45 2.26 -29.30 -34.52
CA LEU A 45 3.71 -29.19 -34.27
C LEU A 45 4.09 -29.22 -32.78
N VAL A 46 3.18 -28.84 -31.87
CA VAL A 46 3.46 -28.76 -30.43
C VAL A 46 3.51 -30.15 -29.76
N THR A 47 2.81 -31.15 -30.32
CA THR A 47 2.79 -32.52 -29.80
C THR A 47 4.08 -33.31 -30.07
N VAL A 48 4.86 -32.96 -31.11
CA VAL A 48 6.15 -33.64 -31.40
C VAL A 48 7.27 -33.13 -30.48
N LEU A 49 7.24 -31.84 -30.12
CA LEU A 49 8.21 -31.24 -29.21
C LEU A 49 8.03 -31.75 -27.76
N LEU A 50 6.78 -31.95 -27.33
CA LEU A 50 6.46 -32.47 -25.99
C LEU A 50 6.85 -33.95 -25.83
N ALA A 51 6.75 -34.76 -26.89
CA ALA A 51 7.16 -36.15 -26.86
C ALA A 51 8.69 -36.32 -26.74
N PHE A 52 9.48 -35.39 -27.28
CA PHE A 52 10.94 -35.42 -27.16
C PHE A 52 11.42 -35.06 -25.73
N ILE A 53 10.75 -34.11 -25.07
CA ILE A 53 11.12 -33.66 -23.72
C ILE A 53 10.82 -34.74 -22.66
N VAL A 54 9.71 -35.48 -22.83
CA VAL A 54 9.34 -36.56 -21.90
C VAL A 54 10.27 -37.77 -22.02
N LEU A 55 10.82 -38.05 -23.21
CA LEU A 55 11.78 -39.15 -23.42
C LEU A 55 13.23 -38.80 -23.07
N SER A 56 13.63 -37.53 -23.10
CA SER A 56 14.98 -37.11 -22.63
C SER A 56 15.06 -36.90 -21.11
N GLY A 57 13.93 -36.66 -20.44
CA GLY A 57 13.86 -36.51 -18.98
C GLY A 57 14.01 -37.83 -18.19
N SER A 58 13.87 -38.98 -18.85
CA SER A 58 13.98 -40.30 -18.23
C SER A 58 15.42 -40.86 -18.17
N TYR A 59 16.41 -40.14 -18.70
CA TYR A 59 17.82 -40.58 -18.69
C TYR A 59 18.68 -39.89 -17.61
N TYR A 60 18.17 -38.85 -16.94
CA TYR A 60 18.94 -38.13 -15.92
C TYR A 60 18.66 -38.60 -14.47
N THR A 61 17.70 -39.50 -14.28
CA THR A 61 17.35 -40.09 -12.97
C THR A 61 17.88 -41.52 -12.76
N PHE A 62 18.88 -41.94 -13.54
CA PHE A 62 19.47 -43.29 -13.45
C PHE A 62 20.99 -43.34 -13.20
N LEU A 63 21.62 -42.22 -12.81
CA LEU A 63 23.09 -42.17 -12.70
C LEU A 63 23.69 -41.57 -11.43
N ASN A 64 22.95 -41.44 -10.32
CA ASN A 64 23.60 -41.26 -9.01
C ASN A 64 22.64 -41.57 -7.85
N THR A 65 22.55 -42.84 -7.50
CA THR A 65 22.14 -43.30 -6.17
C THR A 65 23.14 -44.36 -5.72
N ASP A 66 23.71 -44.09 -4.54
CA ASP A 66 24.55 -44.91 -3.66
C ASP A 66 25.95 -45.25 -4.21
N TRP A 67 27.03 -45.07 -3.45
CA TRP A 67 27.38 -45.98 -2.37
C TRP A 67 27.91 -45.31 -1.09
N PHE A 68 27.26 -45.66 0.03
CA PHE A 68 27.93 -45.91 1.29
C PHE A 68 28.73 -47.22 1.13
N GLU A 69 30.05 -47.14 1.15
CA GLU A 69 30.90 -48.22 1.65
C GLU A 69 31.92 -47.63 2.63
N GLN A 70 31.79 -48.06 3.88
CA GLN A 70 32.80 -47.91 4.90
C GLN A 70 34.11 -48.56 4.46
N SER A 71 35.23 -47.87 4.67
CA SER A 71 36.50 -48.53 4.90
C SER A 71 37.16 -47.91 6.13
N SER A 72 37.15 -48.68 7.22
CA SER A 72 37.88 -48.46 8.45
C SER A 72 39.40 -48.65 8.26
N SER A 73 40.15 -47.87 9.06
CA SER A 73 41.49 -48.15 9.66
C SER A 73 42.68 -47.35 9.06
N PRO A 74 43.79 -47.18 9.79
CA PRO A 74 44.03 -45.99 10.63
C PRO A 74 45.45 -45.40 10.44
N THR A 75 45.69 -44.09 10.60
CA THR A 75 47.07 -43.60 10.84
C THR A 75 47.11 -42.27 11.59
N GLU A 76 47.58 -42.39 12.84
CA GLU A 76 48.39 -41.48 13.67
C GLU A 76 48.32 -39.95 13.50
N GLU A 77 47.85 -39.33 14.59
CA GLU A 77 48.48 -38.24 15.34
C GLU A 77 49.30 -37.20 14.57
N LYS A 78 48.74 -35.99 14.51
CA LYS A 78 49.50 -34.78 14.86
C LYS A 78 48.61 -33.81 15.61
N SER A 79 48.85 -33.74 16.91
CA SER A 79 48.34 -32.75 17.85
C SER A 79 48.86 -31.35 17.51
N GLU A 80 47.97 -30.42 17.22
CA GLU A 80 48.21 -28.99 17.38
C GLU A 80 47.28 -28.45 18.49
N PRO A 81 47.72 -27.43 19.24
CA PRO A 81 47.25 -27.19 20.60
C PRO A 81 45.86 -26.58 20.60
N MET A 82 45.00 -27.20 21.42
CA MET A 82 43.69 -26.73 21.81
C MET A 82 43.84 -25.41 22.57
N GLU A 83 43.52 -24.29 21.92
CA GLU A 83 43.20 -23.05 22.64
C GLU A 83 41.91 -23.32 23.42
N GLU A 84 42.01 -23.31 24.75
CA GLU A 84 40.87 -23.25 25.67
C GLU A 84 40.03 -22.03 25.30
N THR A 85 38.99 -22.26 24.50
CA THR A 85 37.95 -21.27 24.28
C THR A 85 37.28 -21.07 25.65
N SER A 86 37.31 -19.83 26.13
CA SER A 86 36.60 -19.43 27.34
C SER A 86 35.16 -19.96 27.30
N PRO A 87 34.57 -20.38 28.44
CA PRO A 87 33.19 -20.85 28.45
C PRO A 87 32.32 -19.81 27.75
N ALA A 88 31.47 -20.26 26.83
CA ALA A 88 30.50 -19.41 26.18
C ALA A 88 29.79 -18.60 27.29
N PRO A 89 29.68 -17.27 27.15
CA PRO A 89 28.88 -16.50 28.09
C PRO A 89 27.49 -17.14 28.17
N ASP A 90 26.95 -17.23 29.39
CA ASP A 90 25.57 -17.70 29.62
C ASP A 90 24.64 -17.06 28.57
N PRO A 91 23.71 -17.81 27.98
CA PRO A 91 22.76 -17.23 27.03
C PRO A 91 22.04 -16.09 27.75
N ASP A 92 22.21 -14.88 27.21
CA ASP A 92 21.48 -13.68 27.65
C ASP A 92 19.99 -14.07 27.75
N PRO A 93 19.27 -13.63 28.80
CA PRO A 93 17.84 -13.88 28.89
C PRO A 93 17.21 -13.40 27.58
N GLU A 94 16.57 -14.33 26.87
CA GLU A 94 16.01 -14.09 25.55
C GLU A 94 15.18 -12.81 25.56
N GLU A 95 15.54 -11.88 24.68
CA GLU A 95 14.86 -10.59 24.62
C GLU A 95 13.39 -10.81 24.23
N PRO A 96 12.43 -10.20 24.97
CA PRO A 96 11.01 -10.31 24.64
C PRO A 96 10.70 -9.81 23.21
N THR A 97 9.68 -10.36 22.57
CA THR A 97 9.26 -10.01 21.21
C THR A 97 9.06 -8.50 21.01
N TYR A 98 8.43 -7.82 21.97
CA TYR A 98 8.21 -6.37 21.89
C TYR A 98 9.53 -5.59 21.84
N VAL A 99 10.59 -6.06 22.52
CA VAL A 99 11.91 -5.42 22.49
C VAL A 99 12.56 -5.60 21.12
N LYS A 100 12.47 -6.80 20.55
CA LYS A 100 12.98 -7.09 19.19
C LYS A 100 12.27 -6.24 18.13
N VAL A 101 10.94 -6.14 18.21
CA VAL A 101 10.12 -5.30 17.31
C VAL A 101 10.56 -3.84 17.40
N GLU A 102 10.70 -3.26 18.60
CA GLU A 102 11.11 -1.87 18.75
C GLU A 102 12.54 -1.61 18.23
N LYS A 103 13.47 -2.54 18.44
CA LYS A 103 14.83 -2.45 17.85
C LYS A 103 14.82 -2.54 16.33
N LEU A 104 13.99 -3.42 15.74
CA LEU A 104 13.81 -3.48 14.29
C LEU A 104 13.25 -2.15 13.75
N LYS A 105 12.26 -1.57 14.43
CA LYS A 105 11.66 -0.28 14.05
C LYS A 105 12.66 0.87 14.11
N GLU A 106 13.50 0.92 15.15
CA GLU A 106 14.56 1.93 15.28
C GLU A 106 15.54 1.85 14.09
N VAL A 107 15.93 0.63 13.71
CA VAL A 107 16.83 0.43 12.56
C VAL A 107 16.14 0.80 11.26
N ILE A 108 14.90 0.37 11.04
CA ILE A 108 14.11 0.67 9.83
C ILE A 108 13.92 2.18 9.63
N THR A 109 13.52 2.89 10.69
CA THR A 109 13.30 4.34 10.66
C THR A 109 14.59 5.13 10.41
N SER A 110 15.75 4.57 10.76
CA SER A 110 17.08 5.14 10.45
C SER A 110 17.48 5.05 8.97
N MET A 111 16.63 4.47 8.11
CA MET A 111 16.88 4.24 6.67
C MET A 111 18.17 3.43 6.43
N PRO A 112 18.19 2.16 6.84
CA PRO A 112 19.39 1.35 6.83
C PRO A 112 19.78 0.96 5.40
N THR A 113 21.05 0.67 5.18
CA THR A 113 21.49 -0.06 3.99
C THR A 113 21.07 -1.54 4.11
N LYS A 114 20.97 -2.25 2.99
CA LYS A 114 20.72 -3.72 2.98
C LYS A 114 21.69 -4.47 3.91
N SER A 115 22.96 -4.08 3.93
CA SER A 115 23.98 -4.69 4.81
C SER A 115 23.72 -4.46 6.30
N LYS A 116 23.37 -3.23 6.70
CA LYS A 116 23.02 -2.92 8.09
C LYS A 116 21.77 -3.67 8.52
N MET A 117 20.77 -3.73 7.65
CA MET A 117 19.54 -4.46 7.93
C MET A 117 19.81 -5.96 8.10
N LYS A 118 20.65 -6.54 7.23
CA LYS A 118 21.06 -7.95 7.34
C LYS A 118 21.74 -8.26 8.68
N VAL A 119 22.63 -7.40 9.18
CA VAL A 119 23.27 -7.60 10.49
C VAL A 119 22.24 -7.70 11.61
N VAL A 120 21.20 -6.86 11.58
CA VAL A 120 20.15 -6.85 12.61
C VAL A 120 19.22 -8.06 12.49
N ILE A 121 18.91 -8.47 11.26
CA ILE A 121 18.15 -9.70 11.00
C ILE A 121 18.90 -10.92 11.55
N ASP A 122 20.19 -11.03 11.19
CA ASP A 122 21.05 -12.13 11.62
C ASP A 122 21.22 -12.13 13.16
N GLN A 123 21.28 -10.95 13.81
CA GLN A 123 21.34 -10.81 15.26
C GLN A 123 20.12 -11.42 15.97
N PHE A 124 18.93 -11.29 15.40
CA PHE A 124 17.71 -11.89 15.95
C PHE A 124 17.39 -13.26 15.33
N ALA A 125 18.35 -13.87 14.64
CA ALA A 125 18.22 -15.16 13.96
C ALA A 125 17.03 -15.22 12.98
N GLY A 126 16.76 -14.11 12.28
CA GLY A 126 15.79 -14.07 11.20
C GLY A 126 16.31 -14.78 9.95
N THR A 127 15.46 -15.58 9.32
CA THR A 127 15.81 -16.32 8.09
C THR A 127 15.02 -15.74 6.91
N GLU A 128 15.71 -15.49 5.80
CA GLU A 128 15.06 -15.12 4.55
C GLU A 128 14.30 -16.33 3.99
N VAL A 129 12.98 -16.19 3.85
CA VAL A 129 12.08 -17.27 3.39
C VAL A 129 11.71 -17.12 1.93
N GLU A 130 11.66 -15.89 1.43
CA GLU A 130 11.38 -15.61 0.02
C GLU A 130 12.02 -14.28 -0.39
N SER A 131 12.59 -14.23 -1.59
CA SER A 131 12.98 -12.99 -2.24
C SER A 131 12.44 -12.93 -3.66
N LYS A 132 11.88 -11.77 -4.01
CA LYS A 132 11.28 -11.52 -5.31
C LYS A 132 11.82 -10.20 -5.85
N LEU A 133 12.30 -10.24 -7.09
CA LEU A 133 12.39 -9.02 -7.87
C LEU A 133 10.94 -8.69 -8.28
N ALA A 134 10.39 -7.64 -7.69
CA ALA A 134 9.07 -7.14 -8.05
C ALA A 134 9.15 -6.33 -9.35
N ASP A 135 7.96 -5.98 -9.87
CA ASP A 135 7.82 -5.27 -11.13
C ASP A 135 8.63 -3.96 -11.14
N THR A 136 9.02 -3.55 -12.34
CA THR A 136 9.60 -2.23 -12.54
C THR A 136 8.49 -1.20 -12.42
N GLU A 137 8.56 -0.36 -11.39
CA GLU A 137 7.62 0.73 -11.22
C GLU A 137 8.15 2.00 -11.89
N ASN A 138 7.22 2.75 -12.46
CA ASN A 138 7.45 4.10 -12.96
C ASN A 138 6.69 5.06 -12.06
N ASP A 139 7.39 5.70 -11.14
CA ASP A 139 6.84 6.85 -10.42
C ASP A 139 7.52 8.14 -10.92
N ASN A 140 6.71 9.15 -11.23
CA ASN A 140 7.15 10.47 -11.68
C ASN A 140 8.16 10.47 -12.84
N GLY A 141 8.10 9.45 -13.72
CA GLY A 141 8.96 9.31 -14.90
C GLY A 141 10.34 8.71 -14.62
N ASN A 142 10.60 8.24 -13.40
CA ASN A 142 11.80 7.48 -13.06
C ASN A 142 11.47 5.98 -12.97
N GLU A 143 12.20 5.19 -13.74
CA GLU A 143 12.09 3.74 -13.74
C GLU A 143 12.98 3.18 -12.61
N TYR A 144 12.39 2.44 -11.67
CA TYR A 144 13.13 1.78 -10.60
C TYR A 144 12.68 0.34 -10.41
N LYS A 145 13.61 -0.51 -9.94
CA LYS A 145 13.31 -1.90 -9.63
C LYS A 145 12.92 -2.02 -8.17
N LEU A 146 11.78 -2.65 -7.91
CA LEU A 146 11.39 -3.02 -6.56
C LEU A 146 11.93 -4.42 -6.25
N PHE A 147 12.48 -4.61 -5.05
CA PHE A 147 12.95 -5.90 -4.56
C PHE A 147 12.32 -6.18 -3.20
N GLU A 148 11.51 -7.23 -3.14
CA GLU A 148 10.85 -7.67 -1.91
C GLU A 148 11.66 -8.79 -1.27
N SER A 149 11.89 -8.68 0.04
CA SER A 149 12.48 -9.73 0.87
C SER A 149 11.57 -10.02 2.05
N TYR A 150 11.22 -11.29 2.22
CA TYR A 150 10.44 -11.78 3.34
C TYR A 150 11.35 -12.55 4.31
N TYR A 151 11.24 -12.23 5.59
CA TYR A 151 12.01 -12.84 6.67
C TYR A 151 11.05 -13.38 7.73
N ALA A 152 11.36 -14.56 8.24
CA ALA A 152 10.68 -15.14 9.39
C ALA A 152 11.68 -15.29 10.55
N PHE A 153 11.27 -14.85 11.73
CA PHE A 153 11.98 -15.04 12.98
C PHE A 153 11.27 -16.19 13.70
N ALA A 154 11.94 -17.34 13.83
CA ALA A 154 11.33 -18.51 14.44
C ALA A 154 11.10 -18.28 15.94
N GLY A 155 9.93 -18.68 16.44
CA GLY A 155 9.77 -18.91 17.88
C GLY A 155 10.60 -20.14 18.24
N LEU A 156 11.22 -20.15 19.42
CA LEU A 156 12.10 -21.24 19.81
C LEU A 156 11.34 -22.57 19.78
N SER A 157 11.68 -23.42 18.82
CA SER A 157 11.39 -24.84 18.93
C SER A 157 12.49 -25.48 19.77
N GLU A 158 12.12 -26.28 20.78
CA GLU A 158 13.07 -27.03 21.63
C GLU A 158 14.04 -27.92 20.84
N SER A 159 13.74 -28.20 19.57
CA SER A 159 14.66 -28.82 18.62
C SER A 159 15.51 -27.75 17.93
N GLY A 160 16.81 -27.71 18.21
CA GLY A 160 17.79 -26.73 17.71
C GLY A 160 18.05 -26.69 16.19
N ASN A 161 17.05 -26.98 15.35
CA ASN A 161 17.06 -26.66 13.93
C ASN A 161 16.00 -25.60 13.64
N GLN A 162 16.44 -24.35 13.45
CA GLN A 162 15.61 -23.32 12.83
C GLN A 162 15.34 -23.72 11.38
N SER A 163 14.23 -24.42 11.12
CA SER A 163 13.78 -24.61 9.75
C SER A 163 13.29 -23.26 9.21
N ALA A 164 13.73 -22.88 8.01
CA ALA A 164 13.13 -21.77 7.28
C ALA A 164 11.62 -22.02 7.16
N TYR A 165 10.79 -21.07 7.58
CA TYR A 165 9.34 -21.21 7.52
C TYR A 165 8.90 -21.46 6.06
N ASP A 166 8.08 -22.49 5.86
CA ASP A 166 7.64 -23.01 4.56
C ASP A 166 6.13 -22.82 4.30
N GLY A 167 5.44 -22.12 5.20
CA GLY A 167 4.01 -21.84 5.08
C GLY A 167 3.69 -20.63 4.16
N PRO A 168 2.40 -20.25 4.05
CA PRO A 168 2.00 -19.12 3.24
C PRO A 168 2.51 -17.78 3.80
N LEU A 169 2.72 -16.81 2.91
CA LEU A 169 3.12 -15.44 3.25
C LEU A 169 2.00 -14.44 2.87
N PRO A 170 1.61 -13.50 3.75
CA PRO A 170 2.05 -13.39 5.14
C PRO A 170 1.54 -14.59 5.99
N PRO A 171 2.26 -14.97 7.07
CA PRO A 171 1.86 -16.10 7.91
C PRO A 171 0.50 -15.87 8.60
N PRO A 172 -0.36 -16.89 8.71
CA PRO A 172 -1.62 -16.78 9.42
C PRO A 172 -1.41 -16.69 10.94
N LYS A 173 -2.36 -16.07 11.66
CA LYS A 173 -2.34 -15.95 13.13
C LYS A 173 -1.97 -17.25 13.85
N LYS A 174 -2.49 -18.38 13.37
CA LYS A 174 -2.24 -19.72 13.94
C LYS A 174 -0.75 -20.09 13.98
N ASP A 175 0.07 -19.64 13.04
CA ASP A 175 1.49 -19.97 13.03
C ASP A 175 2.26 -19.18 14.10
N PHE A 176 1.79 -17.98 14.46
CA PHE A 176 2.30 -17.25 15.61
C PHE A 176 1.83 -17.87 16.94
N GLU A 177 0.55 -18.23 17.05
CA GLU A 177 -0.02 -18.82 18.28
C GLU A 177 0.64 -20.16 18.64
N ASN A 178 1.09 -20.92 17.64
CA ASN A 178 1.80 -22.18 17.84
C ASN A 178 3.31 -22.02 18.02
N GLY A 179 3.82 -20.79 18.07
CA GLY A 179 5.25 -20.50 18.23
C GLY A 179 6.12 -20.88 17.03
N LYS A 180 5.54 -21.13 15.85
CA LYS A 180 6.35 -21.40 14.64
C LYS A 180 7.06 -20.14 14.16
N ILE A 181 6.41 -18.99 14.32
CA ILE A 181 6.93 -17.67 13.98
C ILE A 181 6.71 -16.75 15.18
N GLU A 182 7.75 -16.03 15.57
CA GLU A 182 7.68 -14.95 16.54
C GLU A 182 7.37 -13.62 15.83
N ILE A 183 8.11 -13.31 14.76
CA ILE A 183 7.98 -12.10 13.96
C ILE A 183 8.05 -12.49 12.48
N SER A 184 7.21 -11.90 11.65
CA SER A 184 7.35 -11.91 10.19
C SER A 184 7.66 -10.50 9.72
N MET A 185 8.62 -10.37 8.81
CA MET A 185 9.03 -9.07 8.28
C MET A 185 9.10 -9.10 6.76
N LYS A 186 8.48 -8.12 6.11
CA LYS A 186 8.62 -7.85 4.68
C LYS A 186 9.39 -6.55 4.50
N LEU A 187 10.39 -6.53 3.64
CA LEU A 187 11.15 -5.33 3.27
C LEU A 187 11.06 -5.10 1.76
N ASN A 188 10.63 -3.91 1.36
CA ASN A 188 10.62 -3.48 -0.05
C ASN A 188 11.75 -2.50 -0.27
N TRP A 189 12.68 -2.86 -1.15
CA TRP A 189 13.81 -2.04 -1.54
C TRP A 189 13.59 -1.47 -2.92
N VAL A 190 13.93 -0.20 -3.11
CA VAL A 190 13.98 0.45 -4.42
C VAL A 190 15.44 0.52 -4.86
N GLU A 191 15.72 -0.05 -6.03
CA GLU A 191 17.01 -0.02 -6.70
C GLU A 191 16.94 0.90 -7.92
N GLY A 192 17.59 2.06 -7.81
CA GLY A 192 17.66 3.08 -8.85
C GLY A 192 19.08 3.63 -8.99
N GLY A 193 19.68 3.47 -10.17
CA GLY A 193 21.07 3.87 -10.41
C GLY A 193 22.06 3.09 -9.52
N GLU A 194 22.90 3.80 -8.77
CA GLU A 194 23.88 3.21 -7.82
C GLU A 194 23.34 3.08 -6.39
N ARG A 195 22.07 3.42 -6.12
CA ARG A 195 21.52 3.47 -4.77
C ARG A 195 20.41 2.43 -4.60
N VAL A 196 20.49 1.73 -3.48
CA VAL A 196 19.45 0.83 -2.99
C VAL A 196 18.94 1.41 -1.68
N LEU A 197 17.66 1.76 -1.64
CA LEU A 197 17.02 2.41 -0.51
C LEU A 197 15.84 1.56 -0.02
N LEU A 198 15.64 1.52 1.29
CA LEU A 198 14.43 0.94 1.85
C LEU A 198 13.26 1.85 1.49
N ASN A 199 12.22 1.32 0.86
CA ASN A 199 11.00 2.05 0.52
C ASN A 199 9.90 1.79 1.55
N GLU A 200 9.76 0.52 1.94
CA GLU A 200 8.70 0.09 2.83
C GLU A 200 9.16 -1.09 3.70
N ALA A 201 8.66 -1.17 4.91
CA ALA A 201 8.83 -2.32 5.79
C ALA A 201 7.50 -2.67 6.46
N THR A 202 7.15 -3.95 6.49
CA THR A 202 5.99 -4.46 7.23
C THR A 202 6.46 -5.45 8.27
N LEU A 203 5.98 -5.29 9.50
CA LEU A 203 6.20 -6.20 10.63
C LEU A 203 4.87 -6.82 11.03
N LEU A 204 4.86 -8.12 11.28
CA LEU A 204 3.69 -8.87 11.73
C LEU A 204 4.10 -9.71 12.95
N TYR A 205 3.39 -9.56 14.07
CA TYR A 205 3.72 -10.21 15.34
C TYR A 205 2.50 -10.34 16.27
N LEU A 206 2.55 -11.20 17.27
CA LEU A 206 1.51 -11.27 18.31
C LEU A 206 1.80 -10.28 19.44
N SER A 207 0.79 -9.51 19.84
CA SER A 207 0.82 -8.71 21.06
C SER A 207 0.75 -9.58 22.33
N GLU A 208 1.06 -8.99 23.48
CA GLU A 208 0.92 -9.65 24.80
C GLU A 208 -0.53 -10.11 25.09
N GLU A 209 -1.52 -9.42 24.51
CA GLU A 209 -2.95 -9.74 24.62
C GLU A 209 -3.39 -10.88 23.68
N GLY A 210 -2.52 -11.32 22.75
CA GLY A 210 -2.82 -12.35 21.75
C GLY A 210 -3.50 -11.83 20.49
N ASP A 211 -3.58 -10.52 20.27
CA ASP A 211 -3.96 -9.93 18.98
C ASP A 211 -2.79 -10.01 18.00
N LEU A 212 -3.09 -10.33 16.74
CA LEU A 212 -2.11 -10.23 15.65
C LEU A 212 -1.98 -8.77 15.24
N ILE A 213 -0.77 -8.22 15.29
CA ILE A 213 -0.48 -6.83 14.99
C ILE A 213 0.30 -6.75 13.69
N GLU A 214 -0.18 -5.94 12.76
CA GLU A 214 0.57 -5.57 11.56
C GLU A 214 0.96 -4.10 11.66
N GLU A 215 2.26 -3.83 11.55
CA GLU A 215 2.80 -2.48 11.49
C GLU A 215 3.48 -2.24 10.14
N ASN A 216 3.17 -1.12 9.50
CA ASN A 216 3.76 -0.72 8.23
C ASN A 216 4.54 0.59 8.38
N TYR A 217 5.66 0.67 7.68
CA TYR A 217 6.46 1.87 7.55
C TYR A 217 6.71 2.14 6.07
N LYS A 218 6.42 3.35 5.59
CA LYS A 218 6.66 3.78 4.21
C LYS A 218 7.44 5.09 4.17
N VAL A 219 8.47 5.16 3.33
CA VAL A 219 9.39 6.30 3.25
C VAL A 219 8.76 7.57 2.65
N HIS A 220 7.57 7.46 2.03
CA HIS A 220 6.89 8.56 1.36
C HIS A 220 5.81 9.29 2.17
N GLU A 221 5.65 8.97 3.45
CA GLU A 221 4.73 9.72 4.30
C GLU A 221 5.47 10.90 4.96
N ARG A 222 4.80 12.06 5.07
CA ARG A 222 5.35 13.27 5.74
C ARG A 222 5.77 13.02 7.20
N HIS A 223 5.47 11.84 7.74
CA HIS A 223 5.83 11.35 9.04
C HIS A 223 6.44 9.96 8.90
N ARG A 224 7.70 9.79 9.29
CA ARG A 224 8.46 8.52 9.23
C ARG A 224 8.12 7.62 10.41
N ASN A 225 6.84 7.33 10.60
CA ASN A 225 6.36 6.55 11.72
C ASN A 225 5.75 5.24 11.23
N PHE A 226 5.71 4.25 12.11
CA PHE A 226 4.95 3.04 11.84
C PHE A 226 3.47 3.30 12.08
N ILE A 227 2.65 2.95 11.09
CA ILE A 227 1.21 2.81 11.21
C ILE A 227 0.87 1.37 11.57
N LYS A 228 -0.26 1.13 12.24
CA LYS A 228 -0.58 -0.22 12.71
C LYS A 228 -2.06 -0.54 12.71
N VAL A 229 -2.35 -1.83 12.56
CA VAL A 229 -3.70 -2.39 12.70
C VAL A 229 -3.69 -3.66 13.55
N LYS A 230 -4.75 -3.84 14.35
CA LYS A 230 -5.02 -5.07 15.10
C LYS A 230 -5.86 -6.03 14.26
N ASN A 231 -5.52 -7.31 14.31
CA ASN A 231 -6.19 -8.41 13.62
C ASN A 231 -6.38 -8.12 12.12
N PRO A 232 -5.29 -8.04 11.33
CA PRO A 232 -5.32 -7.58 9.93
C PRO A 232 -6.20 -8.43 8.99
N ASP A 233 -6.37 -9.72 9.28
CA ASP A 233 -7.18 -10.63 8.48
C ASP A 233 -8.67 -10.62 8.85
N GLU A 234 -9.07 -9.82 9.85
CA GLU A 234 -10.47 -9.69 10.25
C GLU A 234 -11.27 -8.92 9.16
N PRO A 235 -12.46 -9.42 8.76
CA PRO A 235 -13.28 -8.75 7.76
C PRO A 235 -13.83 -7.41 8.27
N VAL A 236 -13.97 -6.46 7.36
CA VAL A 236 -14.55 -5.15 7.66
C VAL A 236 -16.07 -5.23 7.56
N VAL A 237 -16.77 -4.71 8.57
CA VAL A 237 -18.23 -4.70 8.65
C VAL A 237 -18.69 -3.24 8.73
N MET A 238 -19.02 -2.66 7.58
CA MET A 238 -19.49 -1.28 7.42
C MET A 238 -20.78 -1.23 6.60
N ASP A 239 -21.38 -0.04 6.49
CA ASP A 239 -22.41 0.22 5.48
C ASP A 239 -21.92 -0.12 4.06
N ASP A 240 -22.84 -0.69 3.27
CA ASP A 240 -22.57 -1.21 1.93
C ASP A 240 -21.99 -0.15 0.99
N LEU A 241 -22.41 1.12 1.10
CA LEU A 241 -21.88 2.19 0.25
C LEU A 241 -20.39 2.43 0.51
N ILE A 242 -19.99 2.46 1.77
CA ILE A 242 -18.61 2.72 2.19
C ILE A 242 -17.76 1.50 1.87
N LEU A 243 -18.24 0.31 2.22
CA LEU A 243 -17.53 -0.94 1.96
C LEU A 243 -17.27 -1.13 0.46
N ARG A 244 -18.25 -0.87 -0.41
CA ARG A 244 -18.06 -0.89 -1.87
C ARG A 244 -17.07 0.17 -2.37
N SER A 245 -17.05 1.33 -1.73
CA SER A 245 -16.12 2.41 -2.08
C SER A 245 -14.68 2.02 -1.73
N ILE A 246 -14.47 1.44 -0.55
CA ILE A 246 -13.17 0.90 -0.12
C ILE A 246 -12.76 -0.26 -1.02
N ALA A 247 -13.64 -1.24 -1.24
CA ALA A 247 -13.39 -2.40 -2.07
C ALA A 247 -12.93 -2.01 -3.48
N ARG A 248 -13.55 -0.98 -4.08
CA ARG A 248 -13.11 -0.42 -5.36
C ARG A 248 -11.72 0.21 -5.29
N SER A 249 -11.41 0.94 -4.22
CA SER A 249 -10.09 1.55 -4.04
C SER A 249 -8.97 0.51 -3.90
N VAL A 250 -9.27 -0.66 -3.30
CA VAL A 250 -8.28 -1.74 -3.09
C VAL A 250 -8.39 -2.89 -4.10
N ASP A 251 -9.20 -2.72 -5.17
CA ASP A 251 -9.45 -3.71 -6.22
C ASP A 251 -9.88 -5.09 -5.70
N LYS A 252 -10.85 -5.12 -4.78
CA LYS A 252 -11.45 -6.33 -4.19
C LYS A 252 -12.97 -6.32 -4.27
N GLU A 253 -13.55 -7.48 -4.02
CA GLU A 253 -14.98 -7.60 -3.73
C GLU A 253 -15.27 -7.10 -2.30
N PRO A 254 -16.45 -6.51 -2.03
CA PRO A 254 -16.78 -5.94 -0.72
C PRO A 254 -16.65 -6.91 0.47
N ASP A 255 -17.00 -8.17 0.27
CA ASP A 255 -16.94 -9.23 1.29
C ASP A 255 -15.52 -9.76 1.55
N ALA A 256 -14.56 -9.40 0.71
CA ALA A 256 -13.15 -9.78 0.83
C ALA A 256 -12.28 -8.68 1.48
N VAL A 257 -12.85 -7.52 1.81
CA VAL A 257 -12.12 -6.41 2.44
C VAL A 257 -11.81 -6.74 3.90
N THR A 258 -10.54 -6.66 4.28
CA THR A 258 -10.07 -6.89 5.66
C THR A 258 -9.49 -5.63 6.28
N LYS A 259 -9.23 -5.66 7.59
CA LYS A 259 -8.58 -4.54 8.30
C LYS A 259 -7.20 -4.19 7.74
N ARG A 260 -6.46 -5.17 7.20
CA ARG A 260 -5.22 -4.94 6.44
C ARG A 260 -5.44 -3.98 5.29
N ASP A 261 -6.53 -4.15 4.53
CA ASP A 261 -6.81 -3.31 3.36
C ASP A 261 -7.06 -1.85 3.76
N LEU A 262 -7.59 -1.61 4.96
CA LEU A 262 -7.75 -0.25 5.49
C LEU A 262 -6.38 0.38 5.79
N LEU A 263 -5.43 -0.39 6.33
CA LEU A 263 -4.07 0.08 6.64
C LEU A 263 -3.38 0.66 5.41
N TYR A 264 -3.55 0.00 4.26
CA TYR A 264 -2.93 0.37 2.98
C TYR A 264 -3.80 1.27 2.10
N LEU A 265 -4.96 1.71 2.57
CA LEU A 265 -5.88 2.53 1.78
C LEU A 265 -5.35 3.97 1.65
N GLU A 266 -4.77 4.31 0.50
CA GLU A 266 -4.22 5.66 0.25
C GLU A 266 -5.24 6.66 -0.31
N GLU A 267 -6.19 6.17 -1.13
CA GLU A 267 -7.24 6.98 -1.74
C GLU A 267 -8.63 6.40 -1.48
N LEU A 268 -9.56 7.24 -1.02
CA LEU A 268 -10.95 6.87 -0.83
C LEU A 268 -11.89 7.80 -1.60
N THR A 269 -12.74 7.22 -2.43
CA THR A 269 -13.81 7.96 -3.13
C THR A 269 -15.18 7.40 -2.77
N ILE A 270 -15.96 8.18 -2.02
CA ILE A 270 -17.35 7.84 -1.69
C ILE A 270 -18.29 8.63 -2.60
N ASN A 271 -19.17 7.91 -3.31
CA ASN A 271 -20.12 8.51 -4.23
C ASN A 271 -21.56 8.14 -3.87
N ALA A 272 -22.23 9.05 -3.18
CA ALA A 272 -23.63 8.97 -2.78
C ALA A 272 -24.58 9.69 -3.74
N SER A 273 -24.14 10.13 -4.92
CA SER A 273 -24.97 10.93 -5.85
C SER A 273 -26.24 10.24 -6.38
N HIS A 274 -26.37 8.93 -6.15
CA HIS A 274 -27.55 8.12 -6.48
C HIS A 274 -28.60 8.12 -5.36
N LEU A 275 -28.25 8.60 -4.15
CA LEU A 275 -29.13 8.68 -3.00
C LEU A 275 -29.90 10.02 -2.98
N SER A 276 -31.03 10.02 -2.28
CA SER A 276 -31.79 11.25 -2.05
C SER A 276 -31.21 12.00 -0.84
N GLY A 277 -30.45 13.07 -1.09
CA GLY A 277 -29.88 13.93 -0.04
C GLY A 277 -28.40 13.67 0.22
N ILE A 278 -27.90 14.20 1.33
CA ILE A 278 -26.50 14.06 1.73
C ILE A 278 -26.36 12.78 2.57
N TYR A 279 -25.47 11.88 2.15
CA TYR A 279 -25.15 10.69 2.92
C TYR A 279 -24.17 11.04 4.04
N GLU A 280 -24.54 10.77 5.28
CA GLU A 280 -23.65 10.96 6.42
C GLU A 280 -23.05 9.63 6.85
N VAL A 281 -21.73 9.55 6.83
CA VAL A 281 -20.99 8.38 7.28
C VAL A 281 -21.11 8.26 8.80
N ASN A 282 -21.62 7.13 9.25
CA ASN A 282 -21.75 6.78 10.66
C ASN A 282 -21.22 5.36 10.88
N GLU A 283 -19.92 5.25 11.14
CA GLU A 283 -19.20 3.98 11.27
C GLU A 283 -18.40 3.96 12.57
N ASP A 284 -17.94 2.77 12.96
CA ASP A 284 -17.05 2.62 14.11
C ASP A 284 -15.73 3.39 13.89
N ILE A 285 -15.35 4.17 14.91
CA ILE A 285 -14.11 4.92 14.95
C ILE A 285 -12.87 4.03 14.77
N GLU A 286 -12.94 2.76 15.20
CA GLU A 286 -11.84 1.81 15.05
C GLU A 286 -11.49 1.53 13.58
N TYR A 287 -12.45 1.66 12.67
CA TYR A 287 -12.15 1.54 11.24
C TYR A 287 -11.42 2.74 10.68
N PHE A 288 -11.76 3.96 11.13
CA PHE A 288 -11.03 5.16 10.76
C PHE A 288 -9.62 5.17 11.33
N LYS A 289 -9.45 4.67 12.57
CA LYS A 289 -8.13 4.40 13.15
C LYS A 289 -7.31 3.39 12.37
N ALA A 290 -7.93 2.52 11.56
CA ALA A 290 -7.21 1.60 10.69
C ALA A 290 -6.81 2.24 9.35
N MET A 291 -7.47 3.32 8.91
CA MET A 291 -7.19 4.01 7.63
C MET A 291 -6.02 5.01 7.73
N GLN A 292 -4.92 4.63 8.38
CA GLN A 292 -3.85 5.57 8.73
C GLN A 292 -3.08 6.10 7.51
N SER A 293 -2.95 5.32 6.43
CA SER A 293 -2.32 5.77 5.17
C SER A 293 -3.21 6.61 4.27
N LEU A 294 -4.48 6.87 4.65
CA LEU A 294 -5.40 7.60 3.78
C LEU A 294 -4.92 9.04 3.57
N PHE A 295 -4.52 9.35 2.34
CA PHE A 295 -3.92 10.61 1.94
C PHE A 295 -4.87 11.47 1.10
N VAL A 296 -5.71 10.84 0.27
CA VAL A 296 -6.68 11.51 -0.60
C VAL A 296 -8.10 11.07 -0.30
N LEU A 297 -8.96 12.04 0.01
CA LEU A 297 -10.38 11.83 0.22
C LEU A 297 -11.22 12.59 -0.80
N LYS A 298 -12.11 11.87 -1.50
CA LYS A 298 -13.05 12.43 -2.48
C LYS A 298 -14.47 12.06 -2.10
N LEU A 299 -15.30 13.06 -1.78
CA LEU A 299 -16.67 12.87 -1.32
C LEU A 299 -17.67 13.52 -2.27
N ASN A 300 -18.57 12.71 -2.83
CA ASN A 300 -19.65 13.19 -3.70
C ASN A 300 -21.01 12.91 -3.05
N GLN A 301 -21.72 13.98 -2.67
CA GLN A 301 -22.95 13.96 -1.87
C GLN A 301 -22.84 13.17 -0.55
N ALA A 302 -21.63 13.14 0.05
CA ALA A 302 -21.36 12.44 1.30
C ALA A 302 -20.55 13.30 2.28
N ILE A 303 -20.82 13.19 3.58
CA ILE A 303 -20.05 13.82 4.65
C ILE A 303 -19.47 12.73 5.54
N ILE A 304 -18.19 12.85 5.88
CA ILE A 304 -17.58 12.15 7.01
C ILE A 304 -17.43 13.17 8.16
N PRO A 305 -18.05 12.94 9.33
CA PRO A 305 -17.89 13.81 10.49
C PRO A 305 -16.41 14.01 10.87
N GLY A 306 -16.09 15.23 11.33
CA GLY A 306 -14.73 15.59 11.77
C GLY A 306 -14.21 14.70 12.90
N GLU A 307 -15.10 14.18 13.75
CA GLU A 307 -14.78 13.24 14.82
C GLU A 307 -14.20 11.91 14.32
N LEU A 308 -14.56 11.48 13.11
CA LEU A 308 -13.99 10.28 12.47
C LEU A 308 -12.73 10.64 11.67
N LEU A 309 -12.77 11.76 10.93
CA LEU A 309 -11.65 12.20 10.09
C LEU A 309 -10.38 12.53 10.88
N LYS A 310 -10.50 12.95 12.15
CA LYS A 310 -9.32 13.22 12.99
C LYS A 310 -8.46 11.99 13.29
N GLU A 311 -9.02 10.79 13.15
CA GLU A 311 -8.30 9.52 13.34
C GLU A 311 -7.49 9.12 12.10
N VAL A 312 -7.56 9.92 11.02
CA VAL A 312 -6.78 9.76 9.79
C VAL A 312 -5.68 10.83 9.75
N PRO A 313 -4.53 10.61 10.42
CA PRO A 313 -3.55 11.66 10.68
C PRO A 313 -2.80 12.14 9.43
N TYR A 314 -2.82 11.37 8.34
CA TYR A 314 -2.07 11.66 7.12
C TYR A 314 -2.93 12.16 5.95
N LEU A 315 -4.21 12.48 6.22
CA LEU A 315 -5.07 13.11 5.23
C LEU A 315 -4.48 14.45 4.80
N ASP A 316 -4.18 14.58 3.51
CA ASP A 316 -3.55 15.77 2.93
C ASP A 316 -4.44 16.48 1.90
N GLN A 317 -5.30 15.71 1.22
CA GLN A 317 -6.15 16.21 0.16
C GLN A 317 -7.61 15.85 0.41
N ALA A 318 -8.47 16.86 0.41
CA ALA A 318 -9.91 16.68 0.49
C ALA A 318 -10.60 17.31 -0.74
N THR A 319 -11.54 16.58 -1.33
CA THR A 319 -12.38 17.06 -2.43
C THR A 319 -13.84 16.82 -2.09
N PHE A 320 -14.66 17.87 -2.15
CA PHE A 320 -16.10 17.80 -1.95
C PHE A 320 -16.82 18.14 -3.27
N ILE A 321 -17.76 17.30 -3.68
CA ILE A 321 -18.48 17.42 -4.97
C ILE A 321 -19.98 17.32 -4.73
N GLY A 322 -20.78 18.19 -5.33
CA GLY A 322 -22.24 18.19 -5.20
C GLY A 322 -22.77 18.82 -3.90
N PRO A 323 -24.07 18.64 -3.60
CA PRO A 323 -24.69 19.03 -2.33
C PRO A 323 -24.13 18.20 -1.19
N THR A 324 -23.02 18.65 -0.64
CA THR A 324 -22.15 17.84 0.22
C THR A 324 -21.81 18.59 1.47
N VAL A 325 -21.37 19.84 1.35
CA VAL A 325 -20.92 20.64 2.50
C VAL A 325 -21.45 22.05 2.30
N ASP A 326 -22.31 22.52 3.21
CA ASP A 326 -22.77 23.92 3.20
C ASP A 326 -21.74 24.83 3.88
N ASP A 327 -21.13 24.37 4.98
CA ASP A 327 -20.01 25.00 5.68
C ASP A 327 -19.02 23.93 6.20
N LEU A 328 -17.80 24.33 6.57
CA LEU A 328 -16.79 23.38 7.02
C LEU A 328 -16.97 22.91 8.48
N SER A 329 -17.95 23.42 9.23
CA SER A 329 -18.03 23.23 10.69
C SER A 329 -18.05 21.77 11.11
N ARG A 330 -18.72 20.91 10.32
CA ARG A 330 -18.90 19.49 10.60
C ARG A 330 -17.67 18.63 10.29
N VAL A 331 -16.75 19.13 9.47
CA VAL A 331 -15.58 18.39 8.97
C VAL A 331 -14.26 19.00 9.45
N LYS A 332 -14.28 20.26 9.87
CA LYS A 332 -13.12 21.09 10.20
C LYS A 332 -12.14 20.44 11.17
N GLU A 333 -12.62 19.73 12.20
CA GLU A 333 -11.76 19.06 13.18
C GLU A 333 -10.79 18.07 12.52
N GLY A 334 -11.28 17.27 11.56
CA GLY A 334 -10.47 16.27 10.87
C GLY A 334 -9.77 16.77 9.60
N LEU A 335 -9.97 18.04 9.22
CA LEU A 335 -9.31 18.65 8.06
C LEU A 335 -8.12 19.55 8.45
N GLN A 336 -7.70 19.57 9.71
CA GLN A 336 -6.66 20.50 10.17
C GLN A 336 -5.29 20.27 9.53
N THR A 337 -5.00 19.06 9.06
CA THR A 337 -3.70 18.66 8.49
C THR A 337 -3.63 18.77 6.97
N ILE A 338 -4.77 18.99 6.30
CA ILE A 338 -4.80 18.98 4.83
C ILE A 338 -4.04 20.17 4.28
N THR A 339 -3.31 19.96 3.19
CA THR A 339 -2.70 21.07 2.43
C THR A 339 -3.51 21.44 1.20
N TYR A 340 -4.32 20.51 0.69
CA TYR A 340 -5.14 20.73 -0.50
C TYR A 340 -6.64 20.54 -0.22
N LEU A 341 -7.43 21.54 -0.60
CA LEU A 341 -8.89 21.49 -0.54
C LEU A 341 -9.50 21.85 -1.89
N ASN A 342 -10.38 21.00 -2.40
CA ASN A 342 -11.14 21.27 -3.61
C ASN A 342 -12.64 21.34 -3.34
N LEU A 343 -13.21 22.52 -3.58
CA LEU A 343 -14.62 22.86 -3.41
C LEU A 343 -15.31 23.18 -4.74
N ILE A 344 -14.63 22.98 -5.89
CA ILE A 344 -15.25 23.18 -7.20
C ILE A 344 -16.40 22.20 -7.38
N ASN A 345 -17.53 22.71 -7.89
CA ASN A 345 -18.79 21.96 -8.03
C ASN A 345 -19.36 21.42 -6.70
N SER A 346 -18.94 21.95 -5.56
CA SER A 346 -19.58 21.69 -4.27
C SER A 346 -20.76 22.63 -4.03
N SER A 347 -21.56 22.35 -3.00
CA SER A 347 -22.59 23.26 -2.48
C SER A 347 -22.09 24.19 -1.38
N PHE A 348 -20.79 24.38 -1.24
CA PHE A 348 -20.22 25.24 -0.20
C PHE A 348 -20.86 26.63 -0.28
N ARG A 349 -21.20 27.21 0.88
CA ARG A 349 -21.79 28.56 1.00
C ARG A 349 -21.08 29.39 2.06
N GLY A 350 -19.93 28.92 2.53
CA GLY A 350 -19.10 29.64 3.49
C GLY A 350 -18.28 30.76 2.85
N THR A 351 -17.43 31.35 3.66
CA THR A 351 -16.59 32.49 3.36
C THR A 351 -15.12 32.09 3.30
N ALA A 352 -14.25 33.01 2.86
CA ALA A 352 -12.81 32.82 2.99
C ALA A 352 -12.38 32.60 4.44
N GLU A 353 -13.01 33.27 5.42
CA GLU A 353 -12.68 33.11 6.84
C GLU A 353 -12.83 31.66 7.31
N ASP A 354 -13.90 30.97 6.89
CA ASP A 354 -14.13 29.55 7.22
C ASP A 354 -13.02 28.64 6.69
N ILE A 355 -12.45 28.96 5.53
CA ILE A 355 -11.35 28.22 4.91
C ILE A 355 -10.02 28.53 5.62
N LEU A 356 -9.78 29.79 6.02
CA LEU A 356 -8.59 30.21 6.76
C LEU A 356 -8.47 29.55 8.13
N GLU A 357 -9.56 29.00 8.68
CA GLU A 357 -9.51 28.24 9.93
C GLU A 357 -8.78 26.89 9.80
N LEU A 358 -8.50 26.43 8.57
CA LEU A 358 -7.70 25.23 8.28
C LEU A 358 -6.21 25.59 8.22
N LYS A 359 -5.52 25.44 9.36
CA LYS A 359 -4.17 25.99 9.58
C LYS A 359 -3.08 25.49 8.64
N SER A 360 -3.18 24.25 8.15
CA SER A 360 -2.17 23.65 7.27
C SER A 360 -2.48 23.83 5.78
N LEU A 361 -3.64 24.41 5.44
CA LEU A 361 -4.08 24.54 4.06
C LEU A 361 -3.19 25.52 3.30
N ASN A 362 -2.71 25.10 2.13
CA ASN A 362 -1.85 25.92 1.27
C ASN A 362 -2.41 26.09 -0.15
N ILE A 363 -3.19 25.14 -0.65
CA ILE A 363 -3.78 25.16 -1.97
C ILE A 363 -5.28 24.95 -1.82
N VAL A 364 -6.05 25.86 -2.41
CA VAL A 364 -7.50 25.78 -2.41
C VAL A 364 -8.04 25.96 -3.81
N ARG A 365 -8.99 25.10 -4.18
CA ARG A 365 -9.74 25.23 -5.43
C ARG A 365 -11.17 25.62 -5.12
N VAL A 366 -11.58 26.80 -5.57
CA VAL A 366 -12.90 27.38 -5.31
C VAL A 366 -13.46 28.02 -6.57
N ASP A 367 -14.79 28.03 -6.69
CA ASP A 367 -15.49 28.86 -7.65
C ASP A 367 -15.66 30.28 -7.05
N PRO A 368 -15.14 31.34 -7.69
CA PRO A 368 -15.33 32.73 -7.25
C PRO A 368 -16.79 33.14 -7.06
N ALA A 369 -17.73 32.51 -7.77
CA ALA A 369 -19.16 32.77 -7.59
C ALA A 369 -19.71 32.20 -6.28
N ILE A 370 -19.02 31.22 -5.69
CA ILE A 370 -19.41 30.52 -4.46
C ILE A 370 -18.73 31.12 -3.24
N VAL A 371 -17.46 31.54 -3.36
CA VAL A 371 -16.70 32.21 -2.29
C VAL A 371 -16.34 33.63 -2.77
N PRO A 372 -17.23 34.62 -2.60
CA PRO A 372 -17.07 35.93 -3.22
C PRO A 372 -15.84 36.71 -2.73
N ASN A 373 -15.35 36.39 -1.53
CA ASN A 373 -14.17 37.02 -0.92
C ASN A 373 -12.91 36.13 -0.98
N TYR A 374 -12.81 35.25 -1.98
CA TYR A 374 -11.65 34.36 -2.14
C TYR A 374 -10.30 35.10 -2.22
N GLU A 375 -10.28 36.39 -2.58
CA GLU A 375 -9.08 37.24 -2.61
C GLU A 375 -8.40 37.30 -1.23
N ASP A 376 -9.18 37.26 -0.14
CA ASP A 376 -8.65 37.23 1.23
C ASP A 376 -7.73 36.01 1.47
N LEU A 377 -8.03 34.87 0.83
CA LEU A 377 -7.18 33.67 0.89
C LEU A 377 -5.82 33.90 0.20
N GLN A 378 -5.81 34.63 -0.91
CA GLN A 378 -4.58 34.98 -1.62
C GLN A 378 -3.73 35.96 -0.80
N PHE A 379 -4.37 36.93 -0.12
CA PHE A 379 -3.67 37.88 0.75
C PHE A 379 -2.97 37.20 1.93
N GLU A 380 -3.56 36.14 2.48
CA GLU A 380 -2.96 35.31 3.54
C GLU A 380 -1.93 34.29 3.01
N GLY A 381 -1.64 34.32 1.70
CA GLY A 381 -0.58 33.52 1.08
C GLY A 381 -0.99 32.14 0.59
N MET A 382 -2.28 31.83 0.48
CA MET A 382 -2.77 30.58 -0.13
C MET A 382 -2.72 30.64 -1.66
N ASP A 383 -2.39 29.51 -2.28
CA ASP A 383 -2.52 29.29 -3.73
C ASP A 383 -3.98 28.97 -4.07
N VAL A 384 -4.71 29.99 -4.51
CA VAL A 384 -6.10 29.87 -4.95
C VAL A 384 -6.16 29.57 -6.44
N ARG A 385 -6.82 28.47 -6.82
CA ARG A 385 -7.03 28.08 -8.22
C ARG A 385 -8.52 27.96 -8.54
N TRP A 386 -8.90 28.28 -9.77
CA TRP A 386 -10.27 28.18 -10.28
C TRP A 386 -10.39 27.06 -11.32
#